data_AF-A0A536FYB8-F1
#
_entry.id   AF-A0A536FYB8-F1
#
_cell.length_a   1.000
_cell.length_b   1.000
_cell.length_c   1.000
_cell.angle_alpha   90.00
_cell.angle_beta   90.00
_cell.angle_gamma   90.00
#
_symmetry.space_group_name_H-M   'P 1'
#
loop_
_entity.id
_entity.type
_entity.pdbx_description
1 polymer ?
#
loop_
_entity_poly.entity_id
_entity_poly.type
_entity_poly.pdbx_seq_one_letter_code
_entity_poly.pdbx_strand_id
1 'polypeptide(L)'
;MLGDRAAGSNRAWIDCRRHCADPISRAVHRRCARHPGRAFPDARQGLAGRASVPVDLQRHPQLRLSESDGRRGPPAADSRHRRAHRRVQLGRNSGHVRGRSHRGYVAHPVRPHLPAPLRAPGLKIAILSDIHANWQALEAVLRDCPPVDETLCLGDVVGYGGDPKRCVDEVIRRKWLTLVGNHDRACTDPEILEWFNDDAASVVRWTIEVIGEERLEWLRGLPDSHFEHDVLHVHASPRDHIYEYVLDTAVAHANLELLDGRVCFHGHTHVPGIFGLANDTVTHEYRVDSFRLTGPALVNPGSVGQPRDGLPTASYGVWDVDAATFEFHRVRYDIKGAQRAIRKARLPERFALRLESGR
;
A
#
# COMPACT_ATOMS: atom_id res chain seq x y z
N MET A 1 -66.57 -13.69 0.89
CA MET A 1 -65.42 -13.73 1.83
C MET A 1 -65.24 -15.17 2.31
N LEU A 2 -64.02 -15.56 2.71
CA LEU A 2 -63.65 -16.68 3.61
C LEU A 2 -64.43 -18.01 3.54
N GLY A 3 -63.73 -19.11 3.25
CA GLY A 3 -64.18 -20.49 3.46
C GLY A 3 -63.08 -21.48 3.02
N ASP A 4 -62.70 -22.42 3.88
CA ASP A 4 -61.52 -23.31 3.71
C ASP A 4 -61.84 -24.77 4.07
N ARG A 5 -61.14 -25.74 3.44
CA ARG A 5 -61.07 -27.21 3.68
C ARG A 5 -62.32 -28.10 3.54
N ALA A 6 -62.17 -29.16 2.71
CA ALA A 6 -62.35 -30.60 3.04
C ALA A 6 -62.03 -31.44 1.77
N ALA A 7 -60.98 -32.27 1.74
CA ALA A 7 -60.83 -33.62 2.29
C ALA A 7 -61.46 -34.75 1.42
N GLY A 8 -60.65 -35.75 1.03
CA GLY A 8 -61.08 -36.95 0.28
C GLY A 8 -59.93 -37.95 0.07
N SER A 9 -60.18 -39.26 0.20
CA SER A 9 -59.13 -40.31 0.23
C SER A 9 -59.60 -41.65 -0.35
N ASN A 10 -58.69 -42.43 -0.97
CA ASN A 10 -58.39 -43.86 -0.65
C ASN A 10 -57.63 -44.64 -1.76
N ARG A 11 -56.79 -45.61 -1.31
CA ARG A 11 -56.39 -46.92 -1.92
C ARG A 11 -55.69 -46.93 -3.30
N ALA A 12 -54.58 -47.63 -3.61
CA ALA A 12 -53.78 -48.76 -3.05
C ALA A 12 -54.05 -50.19 -3.57
N TRP A 13 -53.00 -51.05 -3.54
CA TRP A 13 -52.82 -52.41 -4.11
C TRP A 13 -52.49 -52.45 -5.64
N ILE A 14 -51.70 -53.37 -6.24
CA ILE A 14 -51.00 -54.64 -5.88
C ILE A 14 -49.86 -54.86 -6.95
N ASP A 15 -48.84 -55.74 -6.94
CA ASP A 15 -47.82 -56.32 -6.01
C ASP A 15 -46.66 -56.86 -6.92
N CYS A 16 -45.63 -57.54 -6.36
CA CYS A 16 -44.78 -58.58 -6.95
C CYS A 16 -43.39 -58.28 -7.58
N ARG A 17 -42.32 -58.46 -6.74
CA ARG A 17 -41.23 -59.50 -6.83
C ARG A 17 -40.32 -59.55 -8.10
N ARG A 18 -39.01 -59.87 -8.06
CA ARG A 18 -38.06 -60.33 -6.99
C ARG A 18 -36.58 -60.29 -7.46
N HIS A 19 -35.63 -59.99 -6.54
CA HIS A 19 -34.17 -60.36 -6.50
C HIS A 19 -33.25 -59.97 -7.71
N CYS A 20 -31.92 -59.80 -7.62
CA CYS A 20 -30.84 -60.31 -6.73
C CYS A 20 -29.72 -59.26 -6.44
N ALA A 21 -28.84 -59.58 -5.46
CA ALA A 21 -27.38 -59.28 -5.27
C ALA A 21 -26.72 -57.98 -5.83
N ASP A 22 -25.71 -57.35 -5.20
CA ASP A 22 -25.11 -57.50 -3.85
C ASP A 22 -24.32 -56.21 -3.48
N PRO A 23 -24.06 -55.90 -2.19
CA PRO A 23 -23.36 -54.69 -1.76
C PRO A 23 -21.89 -54.92 -1.34
N ILE A 24 -21.04 -53.89 -1.44
CA ILE A 24 -19.71 -53.85 -0.79
C ILE A 24 -19.66 -52.69 0.22
N SER A 25 -19.06 -52.94 1.38
CA SER A 25 -19.12 -52.08 2.56
C SER A 25 -17.74 -51.68 3.11
N ARG A 26 -17.78 -50.74 4.07
CA ARG A 26 -16.71 -50.04 4.77
C ARG A 26 -15.74 -50.94 5.58
N ALA A 27 -14.58 -50.34 5.89
CA ALA A 27 -13.96 -50.24 7.23
C ALA A 27 -12.71 -51.07 7.63
N VAL A 28 -11.61 -50.33 7.89
CA VAL A 28 -10.82 -50.26 9.14
C VAL A 28 -10.42 -51.54 9.89
N HIS A 29 -9.10 -51.83 10.01
CA HIS A 29 -8.40 -51.93 11.34
C HIS A 29 -6.86 -52.18 11.35
N ARG A 30 -6.15 -51.38 12.18
CA ARG A 30 -5.12 -51.71 13.21
C ARG A 30 -3.95 -52.74 13.00
N ARG A 31 -2.74 -52.28 13.43
CA ARG A 31 -1.67 -52.90 14.30
C ARG A 31 -0.28 -53.27 13.72
N CYS A 32 0.72 -53.06 14.60
CA CYS A 32 2.20 -53.17 14.54
C CYS A 32 2.76 -54.59 14.19
N ALA A 33 4.05 -54.83 13.82
CA ALA A 33 5.27 -54.59 14.63
C ALA A 33 6.64 -55.04 13.99
N ARG A 34 7.76 -54.48 14.50
CA ARG A 34 9.18 -55.01 14.61
C ARG A 34 10.09 -55.30 13.37
N HIS A 35 11.13 -54.45 13.18
CA HIS A 35 12.62 -54.68 13.29
C HIS A 35 13.37 -55.88 12.62
N PRO A 36 14.75 -55.91 12.53
CA PRO A 36 15.83 -54.92 12.88
C PRO A 36 17.03 -54.74 11.88
N GLY A 37 17.97 -53.83 12.19
CA GLY A 37 19.40 -53.82 11.75
C GLY A 37 19.81 -52.72 10.74
N ARG A 38 21.04 -52.16 10.70
CA ARG A 38 22.27 -52.21 11.54
C ARG A 38 22.93 -50.79 11.51
N ALA A 39 23.28 -50.18 12.65
CA ALA A 39 24.62 -50.08 13.29
C ALA A 39 25.54 -48.89 12.84
N PHE A 40 26.08 -48.15 13.81
CA PHE A 40 27.09 -47.05 13.69
C PHE A 40 28.55 -47.57 13.86
N PRO A 41 29.60 -46.77 13.58
CA PRO A 41 30.21 -45.80 14.53
C PRO A 41 30.33 -44.36 13.94
N ASP A 42 30.53 -43.22 14.64
CA ASP A 42 31.21 -42.86 15.93
C ASP A 42 32.76 -42.71 15.78
N ALA A 43 33.49 -41.65 16.18
CA ALA A 43 33.18 -40.30 16.69
C ALA A 43 34.45 -39.38 16.68
N ARG A 44 34.30 -38.14 17.18
CA ARG A 44 35.26 -37.34 18.02
C ARG A 44 35.78 -35.98 17.50
N GLN A 45 35.38 -34.95 18.26
CA GLN A 45 36.20 -33.89 18.89
C GLN A 45 37.10 -32.96 18.03
N GLY A 46 36.79 -31.66 18.12
CA GLY A 46 37.68 -30.52 17.85
C GLY A 46 37.11 -29.26 18.52
N LEU A 47 37.96 -28.40 19.11
CA LEU A 47 37.54 -27.26 19.96
C LEU A 47 38.00 -25.90 19.41
N ALA A 48 37.30 -24.87 19.88
CA ALA A 48 37.67 -23.44 19.90
C ALA A 48 37.68 -22.63 18.58
N GLY A 49 36.78 -21.64 18.53
CA GLY A 49 37.25 -20.25 18.45
C GLY A 49 37.02 -19.46 17.16
N ARG A 50 35.82 -18.90 16.98
CA ARG A 50 35.59 -17.54 16.43
C ARG A 50 34.15 -17.09 16.69
N ALA A 51 33.96 -15.78 16.88
CA ALA A 51 32.65 -15.17 17.05
C ALA A 51 32.20 -14.52 15.74
N SER A 52 31.02 -14.89 15.24
CA SER A 52 30.39 -14.27 14.08
C SER A 52 28.89 -14.59 14.02
N VAL A 53 28.07 -13.53 14.13
CA VAL A 53 26.69 -13.34 13.63
C VAL A 53 25.79 -14.59 13.50
N PRO A 54 24.69 -14.70 14.28
CA PRO A 54 23.61 -15.65 14.00
C PRO A 54 22.94 -15.36 12.65
N VAL A 55 23.02 -16.31 11.72
CA VAL A 55 22.24 -16.27 10.48
C VAL A 55 20.85 -16.86 10.77
N ASP A 56 19.83 -16.01 10.90
CA ASP A 56 18.42 -16.42 10.85
C ASP A 56 17.60 -15.47 9.97
N LEU A 57 17.75 -15.63 8.66
CA LEU A 57 16.99 -14.93 7.61
C LEU A 57 15.88 -15.80 7.01
N GLN A 58 15.43 -16.85 7.70
CA GLN A 58 14.50 -17.85 7.14
C GLN A 58 13.17 -18.00 7.92
N ARG A 59 12.81 -17.03 8.78
CA ARG A 59 11.61 -17.12 9.65
C ARG A 59 10.68 -15.89 9.65
N HIS A 60 10.44 -15.28 8.49
CA HIS A 60 9.34 -14.32 8.29
C HIS A 60 8.28 -14.84 7.30
N PRO A 61 7.16 -15.43 7.76
CA PRO A 61 6.08 -15.94 6.90
C PRO A 61 5.21 -14.86 6.24
N GLN A 62 5.54 -13.57 6.41
CA GLN A 62 4.58 -12.46 6.26
C GLN A 62 4.50 -11.85 4.85
N LEU A 63 5.47 -12.11 3.96
CA LEU A 63 5.50 -11.59 2.58
C LEU A 63 5.05 -12.61 1.51
N ARG A 64 4.19 -13.56 1.90
CA ARG A 64 3.45 -14.38 0.91
C ARG A 64 2.15 -13.69 0.53
N LEU A 65 2.23 -12.80 -0.47
CA LEU A 65 1.12 -12.59 -1.39
C LEU A 65 0.73 -13.96 -1.97
N SER A 66 -0.57 -14.20 -2.17
CA SER A 66 -1.04 -15.42 -2.82
C SER A 66 -0.62 -15.45 -4.29
N GLU A 67 -0.38 -16.64 -4.83
CA GLU A 67 0.19 -16.88 -6.18
C GLU A 67 -0.76 -16.49 -7.36
N SER A 68 -1.80 -15.71 -7.07
CA SER A 68 -2.86 -15.27 -8.00
C SER A 68 -2.58 -13.93 -8.70
N ASP A 69 -1.70 -13.09 -8.16
CA ASP A 69 -1.46 -11.74 -8.70
C ASP A 69 -0.33 -11.75 -9.75
N GLY A 70 -0.70 -12.06 -11.00
CA GLY A 70 -0.21 -11.31 -12.17
C GLY A 70 1.25 -11.43 -12.59
N ARG A 71 1.85 -12.63 -12.71
CA ARG A 71 3.18 -12.78 -13.35
C ARG A 71 3.15 -12.63 -14.89
N ARG A 72 2.96 -11.41 -15.40
CA ARG A 72 3.34 -10.98 -16.77
C ARG A 72 3.83 -9.53 -16.75
N GLY A 73 5.13 -9.32 -16.89
CA GLY A 73 5.71 -7.98 -17.05
C GLY A 73 5.77 -7.53 -18.52
N PRO A 74 5.69 -6.22 -18.81
CA PRO A 74 5.81 -5.69 -20.17
C PRO A 74 7.28 -5.71 -20.68
N PRO A 75 7.50 -5.67 -22.01
CA PRO A 75 8.84 -5.47 -22.58
C PRO A 75 9.33 -4.02 -22.34
N ALA A 76 10.64 -3.86 -22.11
CA ALA A 76 11.24 -2.56 -21.78
C ALA A 76 11.21 -1.55 -22.95
N ALA A 77 10.97 -0.28 -22.63
CA ALA A 77 10.97 0.84 -23.58
C ALA A 77 12.39 1.41 -23.85
N ASP A 78 12.71 1.74 -25.11
CA ASP A 78 13.98 2.37 -25.50
C ASP A 78 14.02 3.87 -25.11
N SER A 79 15.09 4.31 -24.45
CA SER A 79 15.17 5.63 -23.82
C SER A 79 15.99 6.64 -24.64
N ARG A 80 15.30 7.44 -25.47
CA ARG A 80 15.97 8.41 -26.38
C ARG A 80 15.40 9.83 -26.42
N HIS A 81 15.35 10.54 -25.30
CA HIS A 81 15.37 12.01 -25.34
C HIS A 81 16.26 12.64 -24.27
N ARG A 82 17.41 13.18 -24.70
CA ARG A 82 18.19 14.17 -23.94
C ARG A 82 17.86 15.58 -24.42
N ARG A 83 17.60 16.49 -23.49
CA ARG A 83 17.83 17.94 -23.66
C ARG A 83 18.58 18.49 -22.45
N ALA A 84 19.25 19.62 -22.64
CA ALA A 84 20.20 20.19 -21.70
C ALA A 84 19.83 21.65 -21.34
N HIS A 85 20.75 22.33 -20.63
CA HIS A 85 20.70 23.72 -20.15
C HIS A 85 20.04 23.91 -18.77
N ARG A 86 20.53 24.82 -17.90
CA ARG A 86 21.81 25.57 -17.92
C ARG A 86 22.25 25.91 -16.50
N ARG A 87 23.56 25.83 -16.25
CA ARG A 87 24.21 26.25 -14.99
C ARG A 87 24.20 27.79 -14.90
N VAL A 88 23.69 28.35 -13.80
CA VAL A 88 23.77 29.77 -13.46
C VAL A 88 24.62 29.93 -12.20
N GLN A 89 25.41 31.00 -12.13
CA GLN A 89 26.46 31.17 -11.12
C GLN A 89 26.51 32.62 -10.63
N LEU A 90 26.21 32.81 -9.34
CA LEU A 90 26.32 34.07 -8.60
C LEU A 90 26.93 33.74 -7.22
N GLY A 91 27.70 34.60 -6.56
CA GLY A 91 28.16 35.94 -6.95
C GLY A 91 28.79 36.61 -5.73
N ARG A 92 30.07 36.34 -5.44
CA ARG A 92 30.74 36.84 -4.23
C ARG A 92 31.03 38.35 -4.29
N ASN A 93 30.66 39.07 -3.23
CA ASN A 93 31.49 40.10 -2.58
C ASN A 93 30.95 40.32 -1.15
N SER A 94 31.79 40.41 -0.10
CA SER A 94 32.75 41.50 0.21
C SER A 94 32.02 42.83 0.41
N GLY A 95 31.92 43.44 1.59
CA GLY A 95 32.54 43.16 2.89
C GLY A 95 33.15 44.45 3.46
N HIS A 96 32.82 44.82 4.70
CA HIS A 96 33.29 46.06 5.35
C HIS A 96 33.55 45.83 6.85
N VAL A 97 34.71 46.29 7.34
CA VAL A 97 35.15 46.11 8.74
C VAL A 97 35.75 47.41 9.30
N ARG A 98 35.03 48.04 10.23
CA ARG A 98 35.48 49.04 11.23
C ARG A 98 34.50 48.97 12.43
N GLY A 99 34.85 49.17 13.69
CA GLY A 99 36.17 49.43 14.31
C GLY A 99 36.09 49.28 15.85
N ARG A 100 37.24 49.32 16.55
CA ARG A 100 37.38 49.05 18.00
C ARG A 100 36.68 50.06 18.93
N SER A 101 36.25 49.61 20.12
CA SER A 101 36.76 50.13 21.43
C SER A 101 36.28 49.27 22.62
N HIS A 102 36.76 49.54 23.85
CA HIS A 102 36.68 48.66 25.03
C HIS A 102 35.74 49.15 26.16
N ARG A 103 35.46 48.21 27.09
CA ARG A 103 35.04 48.32 28.51
C ARG A 103 33.55 48.20 28.80
N GLY A 104 33.25 47.49 29.90
CA GLY A 104 31.90 47.37 30.48
C GLY A 104 31.47 45.94 30.80
N TYR A 105 32.14 45.25 31.73
CA TYR A 105 31.52 44.06 32.35
C TYR A 105 30.45 44.56 33.34
N VAL A 106 29.19 44.48 32.93
CA VAL A 106 28.02 44.74 33.78
C VAL A 106 27.16 43.49 33.74
N ALA A 107 26.79 42.95 34.91
CA ALA A 107 25.97 41.75 34.98
C ALA A 107 24.59 42.03 34.39
N HIS A 108 24.25 41.39 33.27
CA HIS A 108 22.89 41.42 32.75
C HIS A 108 21.96 40.64 33.69
N PRO A 109 20.74 41.12 33.96
CA PRO A 109 19.74 40.32 34.65
C PRO A 109 19.46 39.05 33.84
N VAL A 110 19.20 37.94 34.54
CA VAL A 110 18.81 36.67 33.91
C VAL A 110 17.58 36.93 33.05
N ARG A 111 17.75 36.86 31.72
CA ARG A 111 16.60 36.87 30.82
C ARG A 111 15.74 35.65 31.18
N PRO A 112 14.42 35.79 31.36
CA PRO A 112 13.56 34.61 31.38
C PRO A 112 13.81 33.84 30.08
N HIS A 113 13.82 32.51 30.16
CA HIS A 113 13.91 31.66 28.97
C HIS A 113 12.64 31.86 28.15
N LEU A 114 12.68 32.84 27.23
CA LEU A 114 11.78 32.88 26.09
C LEU A 114 11.86 31.48 25.45
N PRO A 115 10.73 30.76 25.31
CA PRO A 115 10.76 29.51 24.56
C PRO A 115 11.33 29.81 23.17
N ALA A 116 12.08 28.85 22.61
CA ALA A 116 12.53 28.97 21.23
C ALA A 116 11.31 29.34 20.36
N PRO A 117 11.41 30.36 19.49
CA PRO A 117 10.25 30.86 18.77
C PRO A 117 9.59 29.69 18.05
N LEU A 118 8.30 29.48 18.33
CA LEU A 118 7.48 28.52 17.59
C LEU A 118 7.73 28.81 16.11
N ARG A 119 8.31 27.83 15.40
CA ARG A 119 8.48 27.93 13.95
C ARG A 119 7.11 28.30 13.39
N ALA A 120 7.07 29.29 12.48
CA ALA A 120 5.94 29.40 11.58
C ALA A 120 5.76 28.01 10.93
N PRO A 121 4.51 27.51 10.79
CA PRO A 121 4.28 26.19 10.24
C PRO A 121 4.98 26.10 8.88
N GLY A 122 5.84 25.09 8.74
CA GLY A 122 6.37 24.73 7.44
C GLY A 122 5.28 24.09 6.58
N LEU A 123 5.48 24.05 5.27
CA LEU A 123 4.51 23.48 4.34
C LEU A 123 4.27 22.00 4.68
N LYS A 124 3.00 21.63 4.93
CA LYS A 124 2.58 20.27 5.23
C LYS A 124 1.64 19.70 4.17
N ILE A 125 1.98 18.51 3.70
CA ILE A 125 1.24 17.78 2.67
C ILE A 125 0.86 16.41 3.22
N ALA A 126 -0.44 16.08 3.25
CA ALA A 126 -0.89 14.73 3.53
C ALA A 126 -0.68 13.83 2.29
N ILE A 127 0.02 12.72 2.44
CA ILE A 127 0.30 11.75 1.37
C ILE A 127 -0.55 10.51 1.59
N LEU A 128 -1.50 10.28 0.68
CA LEU A 128 -2.44 9.16 0.67
C LEU A 128 -2.18 8.28 -0.56
N SER A 129 -2.54 7.00 -0.49
CA SER A 129 -2.55 6.08 -1.63
C SER A 129 -3.59 4.98 -1.43
N ASP A 130 -3.94 4.27 -2.50
CA ASP A 130 -4.68 3.02 -2.47
C ASP A 130 -5.99 3.17 -1.67
N ILE A 131 -6.81 4.16 -2.02
CA ILE A 131 -8.12 4.43 -1.40
C ILE A 131 -9.13 3.33 -1.75
N HIS A 132 -9.01 2.70 -2.92
CA HIS A 132 -9.74 1.51 -3.36
C HIS A 132 -11.22 1.53 -3.00
N ALA A 133 -11.91 2.62 -3.37
CA ALA A 133 -13.35 2.82 -3.18
C ALA A 133 -13.89 2.56 -1.75
N ASN A 134 -13.02 2.55 -0.74
CA ASN A 134 -13.37 2.29 0.67
C ASN A 134 -13.65 3.62 1.36
N TRP A 135 -14.88 4.10 1.18
CA TRP A 135 -15.33 5.34 1.80
C TRP A 135 -15.14 5.34 3.32
N GLN A 136 -15.37 4.21 3.99
CA GLN A 136 -15.36 4.14 5.45
C GLN A 136 -13.94 4.35 6.00
N ALA A 137 -12.91 3.90 5.28
CA ALA A 137 -11.51 4.20 5.57
C ALA A 137 -11.15 5.65 5.21
N LEU A 138 -11.53 6.14 4.03
CA LEU A 138 -11.28 7.52 3.62
C LEU A 138 -11.90 8.53 4.59
N GLU A 139 -13.16 8.33 5.01
CA GLU A 139 -13.85 9.17 6.00
C GLU A 139 -13.21 9.12 7.39
N ALA A 140 -12.52 8.02 7.73
CA ALA A 140 -11.75 7.94 8.97
C ALA A 140 -10.45 8.75 8.86
N VAL A 141 -9.67 8.59 7.78
CA VAL A 141 -8.48 9.40 7.50
C VAL A 141 -8.82 10.88 7.44
N LEU A 142 -9.92 11.26 6.77
CA LEU A 142 -10.43 12.64 6.70
C LEU A 142 -10.88 13.24 8.03
N ARG A 143 -11.01 12.44 9.10
CA ARG A 143 -11.33 12.88 10.47
C ARG A 143 -10.14 12.80 11.44
N ASP A 144 -9.13 12.02 11.08
CA ASP A 144 -7.90 11.79 11.85
C ASP A 144 -6.77 12.73 11.42
N CYS A 145 -6.70 13.06 10.12
CA CYS A 145 -5.66 13.87 9.51
C CYS A 145 -5.50 15.23 10.21
N PRO A 146 -4.30 15.58 10.68
CA PRO A 146 -4.05 16.88 11.29
C PRO A 146 -4.18 18.01 10.25
N PRO A 147 -4.23 19.28 10.68
CA PRO A 147 -4.14 20.41 9.75
C PRO A 147 -2.89 20.33 8.88
N VAL A 148 -3.13 20.25 7.57
CA VAL A 148 -2.16 20.29 6.47
C VAL A 148 -2.59 21.36 5.49
N ASP A 149 -1.64 21.94 4.76
CA ASP A 149 -1.90 22.95 3.74
C ASP A 149 -2.44 22.28 2.46
N GLU A 150 -1.89 21.11 2.12
CA GLU A 150 -2.19 20.38 0.89
C GLU A 150 -2.41 18.87 1.10
N THR A 151 -2.87 18.17 0.07
CA THR A 151 -3.05 16.72 0.09
C THR A 151 -2.82 16.14 -1.31
N LEU A 152 -2.03 15.08 -1.36
CA LEU A 152 -1.63 14.38 -2.57
C LEU A 152 -2.06 12.92 -2.47
N CYS A 153 -2.81 12.44 -3.46
CA CYS A 153 -3.20 11.03 -3.60
C CYS A 153 -2.38 10.37 -4.71
N LEU A 154 -1.58 9.36 -4.36
CA LEU A 154 -0.64 8.70 -5.27
C LEU A 154 -1.30 7.77 -6.29
N GLY A 155 -2.59 7.45 -6.13
CA GLY A 155 -3.36 6.63 -7.07
C GLY A 155 -4.30 5.64 -6.38
N ASP A 156 -5.04 4.91 -7.22
CA ASP A 156 -6.08 3.95 -6.89
C ASP A 156 -7.16 4.54 -5.98
N VAL A 157 -7.86 5.54 -6.51
CA VAL A 157 -9.06 6.11 -5.90
C VAL A 157 -10.22 5.10 -5.97
N VAL A 158 -10.29 4.35 -7.07
CA VAL A 158 -11.25 3.27 -7.30
C VAL A 158 -10.59 1.89 -7.26
N GLY A 159 -11.34 0.82 -7.55
CA GLY A 159 -10.91 -0.57 -7.31
C GLY A 159 -11.41 -1.11 -5.97
N TYR A 160 -11.49 -2.45 -5.86
CA TYR A 160 -11.92 -3.32 -4.73
C TYR A 160 -13.12 -2.95 -3.80
N GLY A 161 -13.28 -1.71 -3.35
CA GLY A 161 -14.29 -1.25 -2.39
C GLY A 161 -15.68 -0.98 -2.99
N GLY A 162 -16.65 -0.66 -2.12
CA GLY A 162 -18.07 -0.59 -2.46
C GLY A 162 -18.65 0.80 -2.72
N ASP A 163 -17.90 1.89 -2.51
CA ASP A 163 -18.40 3.28 -2.61
C ASP A 163 -17.55 4.17 -3.55
N PRO A 164 -17.25 3.76 -4.81
CA PRO A 164 -16.29 4.45 -5.69
C PRO A 164 -16.71 5.88 -6.02
N LYS A 165 -18.00 6.13 -6.28
CA LYS A 165 -18.54 7.48 -6.51
C LYS A 165 -18.17 8.43 -5.38
N ARG A 166 -18.45 8.02 -4.13
CA ARG A 166 -18.31 8.88 -2.96
C ARG A 166 -16.84 9.19 -2.66
N CYS A 167 -15.92 8.27 -3.00
CA CYS A 167 -14.49 8.52 -2.92
C CYS A 167 -14.05 9.54 -3.99
N VAL A 168 -14.36 9.30 -5.27
CA VAL A 168 -14.01 10.22 -6.36
C VAL A 168 -14.65 11.60 -6.20
N ASP A 169 -15.93 11.67 -5.82
CA ASP A 169 -16.64 12.93 -5.54
C ASP A 169 -15.94 13.75 -4.46
N GLU A 170 -15.46 13.12 -3.38
CA GLU A 170 -14.79 13.80 -2.28
C GLU A 170 -13.38 14.27 -2.66
N VAL A 171 -12.64 13.50 -3.45
CA VAL A 171 -11.31 13.88 -3.99
C VAL A 171 -11.45 15.07 -4.94
N ILE A 172 -12.39 15.01 -5.90
CA ILE A 172 -12.72 16.11 -6.83
C ILE A 172 -13.14 17.36 -6.04
N ARG A 173 -14.07 17.22 -5.09
CA ARG A 173 -14.61 18.33 -4.28
C ARG A 173 -13.51 19.04 -3.46
N ARG A 174 -12.50 18.30 -3.01
CA ARG A 174 -11.34 18.85 -2.28
C ARG A 174 -10.23 19.38 -3.18
N LYS A 175 -10.28 19.08 -4.49
CA LYS A 175 -9.26 19.48 -5.49
C LYS A 175 -7.85 19.00 -5.13
N TRP A 176 -7.75 17.79 -4.58
CA TRP A 176 -6.46 17.17 -4.29
C TRP A 176 -5.68 16.89 -5.57
N LEU A 177 -4.38 17.14 -5.54
CA LEU A 177 -3.48 16.57 -6.55
C LEU A 177 -3.58 15.05 -6.47
N THR A 178 -3.97 14.43 -7.56
CA THR A 178 -4.19 12.98 -7.62
C THR A 178 -3.51 12.42 -8.85
N LEU A 179 -2.75 11.35 -8.68
CA LEU A 179 -2.13 10.59 -9.77
C LEU A 179 -3.03 9.41 -10.15
N VAL A 180 -2.76 8.80 -11.30
CA VAL A 180 -3.51 7.64 -11.81
C VAL A 180 -2.93 6.33 -11.28
N GLY A 181 -3.72 5.59 -10.51
CA GLY A 181 -3.37 4.21 -10.16
C GLY A 181 -3.70 3.22 -11.28
N ASN A 182 -3.30 1.95 -11.12
CA ASN A 182 -3.59 0.92 -12.14
C ASN A 182 -5.08 0.56 -12.21
N HIS A 183 -5.84 0.62 -11.10
CA HIS A 183 -7.30 0.45 -11.12
C HIS A 183 -8.01 1.67 -11.72
N ASP A 184 -7.51 2.88 -11.44
CA ASP A 184 -8.00 4.11 -12.09
C ASP A 184 -7.80 4.03 -13.61
N ARG A 185 -6.59 3.63 -14.05
CA ARG A 185 -6.25 3.42 -15.46
C ARG A 185 -7.14 2.35 -16.10
N ALA A 186 -7.31 1.18 -15.47
CA ALA A 186 -8.15 0.09 -15.98
C ALA A 186 -9.65 0.47 -16.10
N CYS A 187 -10.13 1.48 -15.37
CA CYS A 187 -11.48 2.02 -15.56
C CYS A 187 -11.62 2.90 -16.82
N THR A 188 -10.51 3.25 -17.47
CA THR A 188 -10.45 4.17 -18.62
C THR A 188 -9.81 3.56 -19.87
N ASP A 189 -9.04 2.49 -19.70
CA ASP A 189 -8.30 1.79 -20.76
C ASP A 189 -8.70 0.30 -20.80
N PRO A 190 -9.42 -0.14 -21.86
CA PRO A 190 -9.84 -1.53 -22.01
C PRO A 190 -8.69 -2.54 -22.20
N GLU A 191 -7.54 -2.13 -22.74
CA GLU A 191 -6.41 -3.05 -22.97
C GLU A 191 -5.73 -3.41 -21.65
N ILE A 192 -5.59 -2.43 -20.75
CA ILE A 192 -5.07 -2.63 -19.39
C ILE A 192 -6.00 -3.52 -18.55
N LEU A 193 -7.32 -3.44 -18.76
CA LEU A 193 -8.31 -4.30 -18.10
C LEU A 193 -8.15 -5.79 -18.47
N GLU A 194 -7.58 -6.13 -19.63
CA GLU A 194 -7.31 -7.53 -20.00
C GLU A 194 -6.13 -8.15 -19.23
N TRP A 195 -5.32 -7.34 -18.53
CA TRP A 195 -4.17 -7.83 -17.75
C TRP A 195 -4.54 -8.19 -16.30
N PHE A 196 -5.76 -7.86 -15.86
CA PHE A 196 -6.25 -8.06 -14.50
C PHE A 196 -6.77 -9.48 -14.29
N ASN A 197 -6.61 -10.05 -13.08
CA ASN A 197 -7.26 -11.32 -12.73
C ASN A 197 -8.79 -11.16 -12.64
N ASP A 198 -9.54 -12.21 -12.99
CA ASP A 198 -11.01 -12.18 -13.19
C ASP A 198 -11.79 -11.41 -12.11
N ASP A 199 -11.50 -11.69 -10.84
CA ASP A 199 -12.15 -11.01 -9.71
C ASP A 199 -11.80 -9.52 -9.65
N ALA A 200 -10.56 -9.12 -9.91
CA ALA A 200 -10.17 -7.71 -9.95
C ALA A 200 -10.78 -7.00 -11.18
N ALA A 201 -10.76 -7.66 -12.35
CA ALA A 201 -11.42 -7.18 -13.55
C ALA A 201 -12.94 -7.04 -13.38
N SER A 202 -13.59 -7.90 -12.58
CA SER A 202 -15.00 -7.80 -12.25
C SER A 202 -15.32 -6.51 -11.48
N VAL A 203 -14.44 -6.09 -10.55
CA VAL A 203 -14.62 -4.84 -9.81
C VAL A 203 -14.42 -3.63 -10.72
N VAL A 204 -13.45 -3.68 -11.64
CA VAL A 204 -13.25 -2.59 -12.61
C VAL A 204 -14.47 -2.44 -13.53
N ARG A 205 -14.99 -3.54 -14.10
CA ARG A 205 -16.21 -3.52 -14.93
C ARG A 205 -17.40 -2.93 -14.16
N TRP A 206 -17.65 -3.41 -12.94
CA TRP A 206 -18.67 -2.86 -12.05
C TRP A 206 -18.45 -1.38 -11.73
N THR A 207 -17.20 -0.96 -11.52
CA THR A 207 -16.85 0.44 -11.24
C THR A 207 -17.23 1.32 -12.42
N ILE A 208 -16.88 0.93 -13.66
CA ILE A 208 -17.26 1.63 -14.88
C ILE A 208 -18.78 1.75 -14.99
N GLU A 209 -19.51 0.65 -14.80
CA GLU A 209 -20.98 0.61 -14.85
C GLU A 209 -21.63 1.58 -13.86
N VAL A 210 -21.13 1.66 -12.62
CA VAL A 210 -21.76 2.53 -11.62
C VAL A 210 -21.32 3.99 -11.74
N ILE A 211 -20.02 4.26 -11.92
CA ILE A 211 -19.41 5.54 -11.51
C ILE A 211 -19.89 6.75 -12.34
N GLY A 212 -20.14 6.54 -13.63
CA GLY A 212 -20.72 7.51 -14.55
C GLY A 212 -19.70 8.47 -15.20
N GLU A 213 -20.07 8.99 -16.36
CA GLU A 213 -19.16 9.58 -17.35
C GLU A 213 -18.30 10.73 -16.83
N GLU A 214 -18.87 11.66 -16.07
CA GLU A 214 -18.15 12.79 -15.44
C GLU A 214 -16.92 12.33 -14.62
N ARG A 215 -17.05 11.20 -13.92
CA ARG A 215 -15.99 10.63 -13.07
C ARG A 215 -15.02 9.80 -13.90
N LEU A 216 -15.47 9.15 -14.98
CA LEU A 216 -14.59 8.47 -15.93
C LEU A 216 -13.71 9.47 -16.68
N GLU A 217 -14.25 10.61 -17.11
CA GLU A 217 -13.48 11.70 -17.72
C GLU A 217 -12.45 12.29 -16.76
N TRP A 218 -12.82 12.46 -15.48
CA TRP A 218 -11.85 12.87 -14.45
C TRP A 218 -10.71 11.84 -14.28
N LEU A 219 -11.01 10.54 -14.23
CA LEU A 219 -9.99 9.47 -14.16
C LEU A 219 -9.08 9.46 -15.41
N ARG A 220 -9.61 9.76 -16.61
CA ARG A 220 -8.81 9.87 -17.85
C ARG A 220 -7.78 10.99 -17.78
N GLY A 221 -8.14 12.10 -17.10
CA GLY A 221 -7.31 13.29 -16.95
C GLY A 221 -6.22 13.21 -15.88
N LEU A 222 -6.13 12.10 -15.13
CA LEU A 222 -5.12 11.95 -14.08
C LEU A 222 -3.70 11.72 -14.65
N PRO A 223 -2.68 12.47 -14.17
CA PRO A 223 -1.28 12.27 -14.56
C PRO A 223 -0.71 10.96 -13.99
N ASP A 224 0.34 10.44 -14.63
CA ASP A 224 1.09 9.28 -14.15
C ASP A 224 2.07 9.61 -13.02
N SER A 225 2.51 10.86 -12.96
CA SER A 225 3.61 11.32 -12.11
C SER A 225 3.50 12.81 -11.80
N HIS A 226 4.11 13.24 -10.69
CA HIS A 226 4.27 14.66 -10.35
C HIS A 226 5.63 14.91 -9.70
N PHE A 227 6.26 16.06 -9.96
CA PHE A 227 7.58 16.39 -9.45
C PHE A 227 7.59 17.79 -8.84
N GLU A 228 7.77 17.87 -7.52
CA GLU A 228 7.68 19.11 -6.75
C GLU A 228 8.51 19.04 -5.46
N HIS A 229 9.02 20.19 -5.00
CA HIS A 229 9.98 20.32 -3.88
C HIS A 229 11.19 19.37 -3.94
N ASP A 230 11.68 19.05 -5.16
CA ASP A 230 12.75 18.07 -5.44
C ASP A 230 12.39 16.60 -5.11
N VAL A 231 11.10 16.29 -5.04
CA VAL A 231 10.55 14.94 -4.77
C VAL A 231 9.68 14.46 -5.93
N LEU A 232 9.87 13.20 -6.32
CA LEU A 232 9.03 12.51 -7.31
C LEU A 232 7.82 11.86 -6.64
N HIS A 233 6.68 11.85 -7.31
CA HIS A 233 5.44 11.22 -6.86
C HIS A 233 4.91 10.36 -8.00
N VAL A 234 4.61 9.08 -7.73
CA VAL A 234 4.13 8.07 -8.68
C VAL A 234 3.16 7.11 -7.98
N HIS A 235 2.39 6.29 -8.70
CA HIS A 235 1.62 5.21 -8.07
C HIS A 235 2.52 4.02 -7.68
N ALA A 236 3.43 3.59 -8.56
CA ALA A 236 4.15 2.32 -8.40
C ALA A 236 5.67 2.44 -8.16
N SER A 237 6.46 2.84 -9.16
CA SER A 237 7.91 3.03 -9.02
C SER A 237 8.49 4.11 -9.97
N PRO A 238 9.70 4.65 -9.70
CA PRO A 238 10.43 5.50 -10.66
C PRO A 238 10.75 4.87 -12.02
N ARG A 239 10.74 3.53 -12.14
CA ARG A 239 11.00 2.80 -13.39
C ARG A 239 9.72 2.49 -14.18
N ASP A 240 8.61 2.32 -13.50
CA ASP A 240 7.27 2.17 -14.06
C ASP A 240 6.28 2.86 -13.10
N HIS A 241 5.77 4.01 -13.52
CA HIS A 241 4.99 4.89 -12.66
C HIS A 241 3.66 4.27 -12.18
N ILE A 242 3.16 3.21 -12.84
CA ILE A 242 1.79 2.69 -12.64
C ILE A 242 1.75 1.19 -12.24
N TYR A 243 2.71 0.35 -12.66
CA TYR A 243 2.58 -1.11 -12.54
C TYR A 243 3.64 -1.86 -11.72
N GLU A 244 4.84 -1.32 -11.47
CA GLU A 244 5.91 -2.08 -10.79
C GLU A 244 5.78 -2.11 -9.25
N TYR A 245 5.58 -3.31 -8.70
CA TYR A 245 5.58 -3.56 -7.26
C TYR A 245 7.00 -3.55 -6.66
N VAL A 246 7.36 -2.50 -5.91
CA VAL A 246 8.62 -2.45 -5.14
C VAL A 246 8.47 -3.22 -3.82
N LEU A 247 8.66 -4.55 -3.87
CA LEU A 247 8.49 -5.46 -2.72
C LEU A 247 9.78 -6.05 -2.16
N ASP A 248 10.88 -5.98 -2.90
CA ASP A 248 12.18 -6.53 -2.50
C ASP A 248 13.35 -5.56 -2.72
N THR A 249 14.50 -5.87 -2.14
CA THR A 249 15.68 -5.00 -2.16
C THR A 249 16.34 -4.87 -3.52
N ALA A 250 16.14 -5.80 -4.46
CA ALA A 250 16.71 -5.71 -5.80
C ALA A 250 15.87 -4.75 -6.68
N VAL A 251 14.53 -4.86 -6.61
CA VAL A 251 13.62 -3.90 -7.26
C VAL A 251 13.78 -2.51 -6.64
N ALA A 252 13.96 -2.42 -5.32
CA ALA A 252 14.22 -1.15 -4.65
C ALA A 252 15.57 -0.53 -5.08
N HIS A 253 16.66 -1.30 -5.15
CA HIS A 253 17.98 -0.79 -5.60
C HIS A 253 17.89 -0.13 -6.98
N ALA A 254 17.34 -0.86 -7.96
CA ALA A 254 17.22 -0.40 -9.34
C ALA A 254 16.35 0.87 -9.50
N ASN A 255 15.49 1.16 -8.53
CA ASN A 255 14.67 2.37 -8.48
C ASN A 255 15.35 3.51 -7.72
N LEU A 256 16.04 3.21 -6.60
CA LEU A 256 16.84 4.17 -5.83
C LEU A 256 17.98 4.79 -6.66
N GLU A 257 18.60 3.99 -7.54
CA GLU A 257 19.62 4.45 -8.49
C GLU A 257 19.12 5.54 -9.46
N LEU A 258 17.84 5.51 -9.84
CA LEU A 258 17.26 6.53 -10.74
C LEU A 258 16.96 7.86 -10.05
N LEU A 259 16.87 7.89 -8.73
CA LEU A 259 16.51 9.11 -8.00
C LEU A 259 17.63 10.15 -7.97
N ASP A 260 18.90 9.74 -8.18
CA ASP A 260 20.06 10.65 -8.16
C ASP A 260 20.08 11.51 -6.87
N GLY A 261 19.92 10.83 -5.73
CA GLY A 261 19.92 11.42 -4.39
C GLY A 261 18.58 11.96 -3.88
N ARG A 262 17.52 12.00 -4.71
CA ARG A 262 16.18 12.50 -4.32
C ARG A 262 15.33 11.49 -3.55
N VAL A 263 14.23 11.99 -2.97
CA VAL A 263 13.14 11.16 -2.43
C VAL A 263 12.09 10.92 -3.52
N CYS A 264 11.39 9.80 -3.43
CA CYS A 264 10.17 9.54 -4.19
C CYS A 264 9.08 8.95 -3.28
N PHE A 265 7.86 9.48 -3.39
CA PHE A 265 6.66 8.88 -2.79
C PHE A 265 5.98 7.94 -3.78
N HIS A 266 5.62 6.73 -3.33
CA HIS A 266 4.96 5.72 -4.16
C HIS A 266 3.95 4.90 -3.35
N GLY A 267 3.01 4.21 -4.01
CA GLY A 267 1.94 3.41 -3.42
C GLY A 267 1.98 1.95 -3.88
N HIS A 268 0.84 1.41 -4.35
CA HIS A 268 0.67 0.16 -5.13
C HIS A 268 0.99 -1.16 -4.40
N THR A 269 1.94 -1.18 -3.47
CA THR A 269 2.21 -2.34 -2.61
C THR A 269 1.17 -2.49 -1.50
N HIS A 270 0.44 -1.42 -1.17
CA HIS A 270 -0.39 -1.25 0.01
C HIS A 270 0.34 -1.46 1.37
N VAL A 271 1.68 -1.51 1.39
CA VAL A 271 2.51 -1.79 2.57
C VAL A 271 3.38 -0.56 2.87
N PRO A 272 3.17 0.13 4.00
CA PRO A 272 3.97 1.30 4.36
C PRO A 272 5.41 0.91 4.72
N GLY A 273 6.34 1.79 4.36
CA GLY A 273 7.76 1.62 4.66
C GLY A 273 8.63 2.66 3.95
N ILE A 274 9.94 2.62 4.23
CA ILE A 274 10.95 3.43 3.55
C ILE A 274 12.10 2.53 3.10
N PHE A 275 12.30 2.38 1.80
CA PHE A 275 13.57 1.88 1.26
C PHE A 275 14.54 3.06 1.10
N GLY A 276 15.81 2.85 1.42
CA GLY A 276 16.89 3.83 1.20
C GLY A 276 18.19 3.16 0.77
N LEU A 277 19.18 3.95 0.34
CA LEU A 277 20.50 3.43 -0.04
C LEU A 277 21.59 3.99 0.88
N ALA A 278 22.41 3.10 1.47
CA ALA A 278 23.56 3.47 2.29
C ALA A 278 24.75 2.57 1.97
N ASN A 279 25.86 3.15 1.47
CA ASN A 279 27.06 2.42 1.04
C ASN A 279 26.72 1.24 0.10
N ASP A 280 26.02 1.54 -0.99
CA ASP A 280 25.55 0.59 -2.02
C ASP A 280 24.73 -0.60 -1.49
N THR A 281 24.19 -0.46 -0.27
CA THR A 281 23.34 -1.44 0.40
C THR A 281 21.95 -0.85 0.61
N VAL A 282 20.90 -1.56 0.16
CA VAL A 282 19.52 -1.13 0.40
C VAL A 282 19.15 -1.37 1.87
N THR A 283 18.71 -0.31 2.53
CA THR A 283 18.02 -0.37 3.81
C THR A 283 16.51 -0.41 3.58
N HIS A 284 15.77 -1.02 4.51
CA HIS A 284 14.30 -0.97 4.53
C HIS A 284 13.83 -0.82 5.96
N GLU A 285 13.02 0.19 6.22
CA GLU A 285 12.32 0.43 7.47
C GLU A 285 10.81 0.17 7.28
N TYR A 286 10.21 -0.64 8.16
CA TYR A 286 8.79 -0.99 8.17
C TYR A 286 8.03 -0.34 9.34
N ARG A 287 8.73 0.37 10.24
CA ARG A 287 8.11 1.06 11.36
C ARG A 287 7.21 2.21 10.89
N VAL A 288 6.00 2.23 11.41
CA VAL A 288 5.09 3.39 11.42
C VAL A 288 5.57 4.33 12.54
N ASP A 289 6.26 5.42 12.18
CA ASP A 289 6.92 6.36 13.10
C ASP A 289 7.12 7.74 12.43
N SER A 290 7.83 8.66 13.09
CA SER A 290 8.34 9.90 12.48
C SER A 290 9.78 9.75 11.99
N PHE A 291 10.02 9.97 10.69
CA PHE A 291 11.35 9.89 10.07
C PHE A 291 11.80 11.22 9.52
N ARG A 292 13.12 11.46 9.53
CA ARG A 292 13.73 12.47 8.67
C ARG A 292 14.03 11.87 7.31
N LEU A 293 13.57 12.53 6.26
CA LEU A 293 13.83 12.14 4.88
C LEU A 293 15.22 12.60 4.46
N THR A 294 16.03 11.65 3.98
CA THR A 294 17.32 11.89 3.32
C THR A 294 17.44 10.88 2.19
N GLY A 295 17.59 11.37 0.96
CA GLY A 295 17.63 10.51 -0.22
C GLY A 295 19.02 9.88 -0.51
N PRO A 296 19.09 8.92 -1.45
CA PRO A 296 17.94 8.42 -2.22
C PRO A 296 17.01 7.56 -1.38
N ALA A 297 15.70 7.76 -1.51
CA ALA A 297 14.69 7.05 -0.72
C ALA A 297 13.37 6.85 -1.47
N LEU A 298 12.76 5.67 -1.32
CA LEU A 298 11.40 5.36 -1.76
C LEU A 298 10.52 5.26 -0.52
N VAL A 299 9.51 6.13 -0.41
CA VAL A 299 8.63 6.24 0.76
C VAL A 299 7.22 5.82 0.37
N ASN A 300 6.71 4.78 1.03
CA ASN A 300 5.37 4.27 0.80
C ASN A 300 4.45 4.65 1.97
N PRO A 301 3.34 5.40 1.79
CA PRO A 301 2.44 5.76 2.89
C PRO A 301 1.59 4.57 3.37
N GLY A 302 1.64 3.43 2.67
CA GLY A 302 0.69 2.34 2.80
C GLY A 302 -0.67 2.69 2.17
N SER A 303 -1.62 1.76 2.30
CA SER A 303 -2.97 1.93 1.74
C SER A 303 -3.97 2.50 2.73
N VAL A 304 -4.76 3.48 2.27
CA VAL A 304 -5.95 3.98 2.98
C VAL A 304 -7.03 2.90 3.03
N GLY A 305 -7.44 2.38 1.86
CA GLY A 305 -8.63 1.53 1.75
C GLY A 305 -8.41 0.05 2.02
N GLN A 306 -7.18 -0.45 1.94
CA GLN A 306 -6.87 -1.88 1.95
C GLN A 306 -5.38 -2.13 2.31
N PRO A 307 -4.94 -1.88 3.54
CA PRO A 307 -3.58 -2.25 3.98
C PRO A 307 -3.29 -3.74 3.72
N ARG A 308 -2.09 -4.08 3.25
CA ARG A 308 -1.65 -5.48 3.01
C ARG A 308 -0.56 -5.97 3.97
N ASP A 309 -0.26 -5.21 5.02
CA ASP A 309 0.81 -5.46 5.99
C ASP A 309 0.40 -6.33 7.19
N GLY A 310 -0.83 -6.85 7.21
CA GLY A 310 -1.40 -7.60 8.33
C GLY A 310 -2.10 -6.76 9.39
N LEU A 311 -2.14 -5.43 9.23
CA LEU A 311 -2.82 -4.51 10.16
C LEU A 311 -4.11 -3.94 9.53
N PRO A 312 -5.31 -4.23 10.07
CA PRO A 312 -6.59 -3.78 9.50
C PRO A 312 -6.90 -2.31 9.85
N THR A 313 -5.94 -1.41 9.66
CA THR A 313 -6.03 0.03 9.93
C THR A 313 -5.48 0.82 8.76
N ALA A 314 -6.30 1.74 8.23
CA ALA A 314 -5.97 2.62 7.11
C ALA A 314 -4.64 3.33 7.35
N SER A 315 -3.79 3.41 6.33
CA SER A 315 -2.46 4.01 6.39
C SER A 315 -2.39 5.25 5.50
N TYR A 316 -1.74 6.30 6.02
CA TYR A 316 -1.33 7.49 5.29
C TYR A 316 -0.09 8.09 5.97
N GLY A 317 0.46 9.17 5.44
CA GLY A 317 1.44 9.96 6.20
C GLY A 317 1.33 11.46 5.96
N VAL A 318 2.04 12.23 6.78
CA VAL A 318 2.17 13.68 6.65
C VAL A 318 3.63 14.02 6.38
N TRP A 319 3.88 14.70 5.26
CA TRP A 319 5.17 15.25 4.91
C TRP A 319 5.25 16.71 5.34
N ASP A 320 6.23 17.04 6.19
CA ASP A 320 6.64 18.41 6.49
C ASP A 320 7.87 18.74 5.62
N VAL A 321 7.65 19.61 4.63
CA VAL A 321 8.63 19.91 3.57
C VAL A 321 9.83 20.67 4.15
N ASP A 322 9.59 21.64 5.04
CA ASP A 322 10.62 22.51 5.64
C ASP A 322 11.40 21.86 6.80
N ALA A 323 10.84 20.82 7.43
CA ALA A 323 11.58 19.93 8.33
C ALA A 323 12.31 18.80 7.58
N ALA A 324 11.88 18.49 6.35
CA ALA A 324 12.19 17.28 5.61
C ALA A 324 11.90 16.02 6.46
N THR A 325 10.67 15.92 6.99
CA THR A 325 10.22 14.78 7.81
C THR A 325 8.92 14.18 7.31
N PHE A 326 8.76 12.87 7.48
CA PHE A 326 7.55 12.13 7.17
C PHE A 326 7.04 11.40 8.43
N GLU A 327 5.80 11.65 8.81
CA GLU A 327 5.13 11.00 9.94
C GLU A 327 4.08 10.01 9.40
N PHE A 328 4.20 8.74 9.79
CA PHE A 328 3.22 7.71 9.43
C PHE A 328 2.04 7.67 10.40
N HIS A 329 0.82 7.60 9.87
CA HIS A 329 -0.41 7.54 10.66
C HIS A 329 -1.21 6.27 10.36
N ARG A 330 -1.93 5.73 11.37
CA ARG A 330 -2.75 4.53 11.26
C ARG A 330 -4.12 4.70 11.92
N VAL A 331 -5.18 4.55 11.14
CA VAL A 331 -6.56 4.88 11.55
C VAL A 331 -7.46 3.66 11.61
N ARG A 332 -8.26 3.56 12.67
CA ARG A 332 -9.36 2.57 12.77
C ARG A 332 -10.61 3.11 12.09
N TYR A 333 -11.26 2.28 11.27
CA TYR A 333 -12.47 2.62 10.52
C TYR A 333 -13.56 1.56 10.69
N ASP A 334 -14.79 1.82 10.21
CA ASP A 334 -15.86 0.81 10.20
C ASP A 334 -15.60 -0.23 9.09
N ILE A 335 -14.73 -1.20 9.39
CA ILE A 335 -14.45 -2.37 8.53
C ILE A 335 -15.76 -3.09 8.18
N LYS A 336 -16.67 -3.25 9.15
CA LYS A 336 -17.96 -3.91 8.90
C LYS A 336 -18.84 -3.07 7.96
N GLY A 337 -18.66 -1.75 7.93
CA GLY A 337 -19.25 -0.81 6.97
C GLY A 337 -18.71 -0.98 5.57
N ALA A 338 -17.39 -0.99 5.41
CA ALA A 338 -16.74 -1.27 4.13
C ALA A 338 -17.18 -2.63 3.56
N GLN A 339 -17.23 -3.67 4.41
CA GLN A 339 -17.78 -4.96 4.03
C GLN A 339 -19.26 -4.92 3.62
N ARG A 340 -20.12 -4.17 4.32
CA ARG A 340 -21.53 -3.98 3.94
C ARG A 340 -21.63 -3.29 2.58
N ALA A 341 -20.75 -2.34 2.27
CA ALA A 341 -20.70 -1.69 0.96
C ALA A 341 -20.27 -2.67 -0.16
N ILE A 342 -19.16 -3.41 0.02
CA ILE A 342 -18.65 -4.42 -0.93
C ILE A 342 -19.71 -5.49 -1.22
N ARG A 343 -20.39 -6.02 -0.18
CA ARG A 343 -21.47 -7.00 -0.32
C ARG A 343 -22.73 -6.42 -1.00
N LYS A 344 -23.08 -5.16 -0.72
CA LYS A 344 -24.18 -4.44 -1.40
C LYS A 344 -23.88 -4.23 -2.88
N ALA A 345 -22.61 -3.96 -3.22
CA ALA A 345 -22.10 -3.89 -4.58
C ALA A 345 -22.03 -5.25 -5.30
N ARG A 346 -22.24 -6.36 -4.59
CA ARG A 346 -22.14 -7.75 -5.08
C ARG A 346 -20.74 -8.14 -5.59
N LEU A 347 -19.70 -7.45 -5.13
CA LEU A 347 -18.32 -7.77 -5.46
C LEU A 347 -17.86 -9.07 -4.78
N PRO A 348 -16.80 -9.74 -5.28
CA PRO A 348 -16.28 -10.98 -4.69
C PRO A 348 -16.00 -10.88 -3.19
N GLU A 349 -16.63 -11.77 -2.41
CA GLU A 349 -16.61 -11.78 -0.93
C GLU A 349 -15.18 -11.78 -0.35
N ARG A 350 -14.18 -12.29 -1.09
CA ARG A 350 -12.76 -12.22 -0.72
C ARG A 350 -12.29 -10.79 -0.40
N PHE A 351 -12.81 -9.79 -1.12
CA PHE A 351 -12.48 -8.39 -0.92
C PHE A 351 -13.10 -7.81 0.36
N ALA A 352 -14.26 -8.32 0.79
CA ALA A 352 -14.85 -7.96 2.09
C ALA A 352 -14.07 -8.62 3.23
N LEU A 353 -13.78 -9.93 3.13
CA LEU A 353 -13.13 -10.69 4.21
C LEU A 353 -11.71 -10.20 4.51
N ARG A 354 -10.90 -9.87 3.48
CA ARG A 354 -9.48 -9.55 3.67
C ARG A 354 -9.22 -8.29 4.49
N LEU A 355 -10.15 -7.33 4.49
CA LEU A 355 -10.10 -6.10 5.30
C LEU A 355 -10.00 -6.36 6.81
N GLU A 356 -10.53 -7.48 7.32
CA GLU A 356 -10.39 -7.85 8.74
C GLU A 356 -8.97 -8.29 9.12
N SER A 357 -8.11 -8.56 8.12
CA SER A 357 -6.80 -9.18 8.30
C SER A 357 -5.62 -8.38 7.73
N GLY A 358 -5.88 -7.24 7.09
CA GLY A 358 -4.86 -6.43 6.40
C GLY A 358 -4.15 -7.19 5.27
N ARG A 359 -4.91 -7.63 4.25
CA ARG A 359 -4.44 -8.41 3.09
C ARG A 359 -5.23 -8.05 1.84
#